data_AF-A0A2W5TBU1-F1
#
_entry.id   AF-A0A2W5TBU1-F1
#
_cell.length_a   1.000
_cell.length_b   1.000
_cell.length_c   1.000
_cell.angle_alpha   90.00
_cell.angle_beta   90.00
_cell.angle_gamma   90.00
#
_symmetry.space_group_name_H-M   'P 1'
#
loop_
_entity.id
_entity.type
_entity.pdbx_description
1 polymer ?
#
loop_
_entity_poly.entity_id
_entity_poly.type
_entity_poly.pdbx_seq_one_letter_code
_entity_poly.pdbx_strand_id
1 'polypeptide(L)'
;MTTSSFRRLALAALALCSLSAFAQYNSIAGMNAPAEVTTESYRDQATGEVKQRRVEKRLEVKTDGHGNASGNQYDLAVDGAFEGQTIAVLHLYTGEGFDFALPKAALKEKGFSVYRWVNSPPPPRELAAALEKSCQLWIISDSVRKLNAEHIAVIKKYFDAGHGVYIWGDNEPYYADANAVGEALLGVKMLGNVMGDKTVGLQKEPAKAGVLRRHLLSTGLEFIYEGVTIATVQKNETLSPLIYGSADNLVAGFYDRDGKRVIFDGGFTRLFIKWDTAGTARYVKNAAAWLVNVEKFGTASLTQK
;
A
#
# COMPACT_ATOMS: atom_id res chain seq x y z
N MET A 1 19.81 49.99 3.01
CA MET A 1 20.12 48.92 4.00
C MET A 1 18.79 48.46 4.59
N THR A 2 18.33 47.22 4.64
CA THR A 2 18.70 45.91 4.05
C THR A 2 17.56 44.98 4.49
N THR A 3 16.58 44.68 3.63
CA THR A 3 15.53 43.69 3.91
C THR A 3 15.16 42.94 2.62
N SER A 4 16.08 42.10 2.12
CA SER A 4 15.84 41.28 0.92
C SER A 4 16.34 39.83 1.08
N SER A 5 16.77 39.41 2.27
CA SER A 5 17.45 38.10 2.43
C SER A 5 16.53 36.95 2.88
N PHE A 6 15.34 37.21 3.43
CA PHE A 6 14.52 36.15 4.05
C PHE A 6 13.61 35.36 3.10
N ARG A 7 13.37 35.81 1.86
CA ARG A 7 12.49 35.09 0.91
C ARG A 7 13.19 34.04 0.05
N ARG A 8 14.53 33.97 0.04
CA ARG A 8 15.27 32.99 -0.78
C ARG A 8 15.62 31.69 -0.05
N LEU A 9 15.57 31.65 1.29
CA LEU A 9 15.82 30.40 2.04
C LEU A 9 14.63 29.44 2.06
N ALA A 10 13.39 29.93 1.95
CA ALA A 10 12.20 29.07 2.01
C ALA A 10 12.01 28.19 0.75
N LEU A 11 12.43 28.67 -0.43
CA LEU A 11 12.30 27.90 -1.68
C LEU A 11 13.36 26.79 -1.80
N ALA A 12 14.55 26.98 -1.24
CA ALA A 12 15.61 25.97 -1.25
C ALA A 12 15.31 24.79 -0.32
N ALA A 13 14.66 25.04 0.82
CA ALA A 13 14.26 24.00 1.76
C ALA A 13 13.15 23.07 1.20
N LEU A 14 12.18 23.61 0.45
CA LEU A 14 11.15 22.79 -0.20
C LEU A 14 11.70 21.89 -1.32
N ALA A 15 12.70 22.36 -2.08
CA ALA A 15 13.32 21.57 -3.15
C ALA A 15 14.23 20.43 -2.62
N LEU A 16 14.85 20.63 -1.45
CA LEU A 16 15.69 19.61 -0.82
C LEU A 16 14.88 18.46 -0.19
N CYS A 17 13.71 18.74 0.39
CA CYS A 17 12.85 17.69 0.95
C CYS A 17 12.26 16.76 -0.11
N SER A 18 11.96 17.26 -1.31
CA SER A 18 11.46 16.41 -2.41
C SER A 18 12.51 15.41 -2.90
N LEU A 19 13.80 15.77 -2.93
CA LEU A 19 14.86 14.92 -3.49
C LEU A 19 15.14 13.67 -2.63
N SER A 20 15.00 13.76 -1.30
CA SER A 20 15.23 12.62 -0.40
C SER A 20 14.15 11.56 -0.46
N ALA A 21 12.88 11.94 -0.72
CA ALA A 21 11.78 10.99 -0.88
C ALA A 21 11.94 10.12 -2.15
N PHE A 22 12.55 10.68 -3.21
CA PHE A 22 12.79 9.93 -4.46
C PHE A 22 13.93 8.91 -4.37
N ALA A 23 14.84 9.00 -3.38
CA ALA A 23 15.92 8.04 -3.25
C ALA A 23 15.44 6.64 -2.81
N GLN A 24 14.26 6.56 -2.21
CA GLN A 24 13.69 5.32 -1.67
C GLN A 24 12.94 4.52 -2.73
N TYR A 25 12.52 5.16 -3.81
CA TYR A 25 11.71 4.54 -4.85
C TYR A 25 12.54 4.22 -6.10
N ASN A 26 12.23 3.10 -6.74
CA ASN A 26 12.84 2.74 -8.02
C ASN A 26 12.40 3.72 -9.11
N SER A 27 13.18 3.82 -10.19
CA SER A 27 12.90 4.72 -11.32
C SER A 27 11.57 4.44 -12.04
N ILE A 28 11.01 3.25 -11.85
CA ILE A 28 9.72 2.84 -12.41
C ILE A 28 8.53 3.12 -11.48
N ALA A 29 8.72 3.87 -10.38
CA ALA A 29 7.67 4.16 -9.41
C ALA A 29 6.38 4.66 -10.08
N GLY A 30 5.27 3.99 -9.75
CA GLY A 30 3.97 4.28 -10.34
C GLY A 30 3.76 3.67 -11.73
N MET A 31 4.68 2.87 -12.27
CA MET A 31 4.49 2.15 -13.52
C MET A 31 4.19 0.67 -13.24
N ASN A 32 3.15 0.11 -13.85
CA ASN A 32 2.82 -1.31 -13.70
C ASN A 32 3.83 -2.25 -14.39
N ALA A 33 4.52 -1.77 -15.43
CA ALA A 33 5.57 -2.50 -16.13
C ALA A 33 6.71 -1.54 -16.48
N PRO A 34 7.97 -2.03 -16.56
CA PRO A 34 9.09 -1.19 -16.98
C PRO A 34 8.86 -0.62 -18.38
N ALA A 35 9.01 0.69 -18.51
CA ALA A 35 8.85 1.40 -19.77
C ALA A 35 9.85 2.55 -19.88
N GLU A 36 10.35 2.77 -21.09
CA GLU A 36 11.05 4.00 -21.45
C GLU A 36 10.03 5.06 -21.83
N VAL A 37 10.18 6.25 -21.28
CA VAL A 37 9.32 7.40 -21.58
C VAL A 37 10.07 8.30 -22.55
N THR A 38 9.59 8.38 -23.78
CA THR A 38 10.12 9.31 -24.79
C THR A 38 9.08 10.36 -25.16
N THR A 39 9.54 11.47 -25.73
CA THR A 39 8.65 12.49 -26.32
C THR A 39 8.80 12.42 -27.82
N GLU A 40 7.70 12.11 -28.51
CA GLU A 40 7.66 12.08 -29.98
C GLU A 40 6.95 13.31 -30.52
N SER A 41 7.51 13.91 -31.57
CA SER A 41 6.83 14.96 -32.34
C SER A 41 5.95 14.31 -33.40
N TYR A 42 4.68 14.70 -33.47
CA TYR A 42 3.74 14.27 -34.50
C TYR A 42 3.06 15.50 -35.12
N ARG A 43 2.66 15.39 -36.38
CA ARG A 43 1.89 16.44 -37.04
C ARG A 43 0.41 16.17 -36.82
N ASP A 44 -0.28 17.13 -36.21
CA ASP A 44 -1.73 17.10 -36.05
C ASP A 44 -2.39 17.13 -37.44
N GLN A 45 -3.24 16.15 -37.75
CA GLN A 45 -3.85 16.03 -39.08
C GLN A 45 -4.93 17.10 -39.34
N ALA A 46 -5.51 17.68 -38.30
CA ALA A 46 -6.55 18.70 -38.42
C ALA A 46 -5.96 20.11 -38.53
N THR A 47 -4.89 20.41 -37.77
CA THR A 47 -4.30 21.76 -37.73
C THR A 47 -3.00 21.90 -38.50
N GLY A 48 -2.34 20.78 -38.85
CA GLY A 48 -1.03 20.77 -39.49
C GLY A 48 0.12 21.15 -38.56
N GLU A 49 -0.16 21.46 -37.28
CA GLU A 49 0.84 21.84 -36.28
C GLU A 49 1.65 20.64 -35.81
N VAL A 50 2.92 20.86 -35.47
CA VAL A 50 3.74 19.85 -34.80
C VAL A 50 3.41 19.88 -33.31
N LYS A 51 2.82 18.79 -32.81
CA LYS A 51 2.54 18.58 -31.39
C LYS A 51 3.50 17.53 -30.83
N GLN A 52 3.76 17.61 -29.54
CA GLN A 52 4.50 16.60 -28.83
C GLN A 52 3.53 15.67 -28.10
N ARG A 53 3.81 14.37 -28.11
CA ARG A 53 3.13 13.40 -27.26
C ARG A 53 4.15 12.61 -26.46
N ARG A 54 3.78 12.28 -25.23
CA ARG A 54 4.49 11.33 -24.40
C ARG A 54 4.22 9.93 -24.91
N VAL A 55 5.27 9.17 -25.22
CA VAL A 55 5.18 7.78 -25.63
C VAL A 55 5.88 6.92 -24.61
N GLU A 56 5.20 5.86 -24.19
CA GLU A 56 5.76 4.88 -23.26
C GLU A 56 6.03 3.61 -24.04
N LYS A 57 7.32 3.32 -24.25
CA LYS A 57 7.78 2.11 -24.89
C LYS A 57 8.07 1.09 -23.81
N ARG A 58 7.24 0.05 -23.73
CA ARG A 58 7.45 -1.07 -22.80
C ARG A 58 8.83 -1.69 -23.04
N LEU A 59 9.59 -1.88 -21.97
CA LEU A 59 10.86 -2.58 -22.02
C LEU A 59 10.60 -4.08 -21.95
N GLU A 60 11.32 -4.84 -22.77
CA GLU A 60 11.35 -6.30 -22.64
C GLU A 60 12.20 -6.66 -21.42
N VAL A 61 11.56 -7.32 -20.46
CA VAL A 61 12.19 -7.78 -19.22
C VAL A 61 11.78 -9.21 -18.96
N LYS A 62 12.64 -9.95 -18.26
CA LYS A 62 12.28 -11.29 -17.78
C LYS A 62 11.05 -11.19 -16.88
N THR A 63 10.04 -12.02 -17.11
CA THR A 63 8.85 -12.11 -16.27
C THR A 63 8.93 -13.32 -15.34
N ASP A 64 8.15 -13.29 -14.26
CA ASP A 64 7.83 -14.47 -13.46
C ASP A 64 6.84 -15.39 -14.22
N GLY A 65 6.48 -16.52 -13.60
CA GLY A 65 5.52 -17.47 -14.16
C GLY A 65 4.09 -16.94 -14.33
N HIS A 66 3.80 -15.73 -13.84
CA HIS A 66 2.50 -15.08 -13.91
C HIS A 66 2.48 -13.85 -14.83
N GLY A 67 3.62 -13.47 -15.42
CA GLY A 67 3.73 -12.35 -16.35
C GLY A 67 4.10 -11.02 -15.70
N ASN A 68 4.36 -10.95 -14.39
CA ASN A 68 4.93 -9.75 -13.78
C ASN A 68 6.43 -9.67 -14.06
N ALA A 69 7.00 -8.46 -14.13
CA ALA A 69 8.45 -8.30 -14.25
C ALA A 69 9.18 -9.00 -13.08
N SER A 70 10.24 -9.78 -13.35
CA SER A 70 10.95 -10.58 -12.35
C SER A 70 12.03 -9.77 -11.62
N GLY A 71 12.08 -9.90 -10.29
CA GLY A 71 13.10 -9.26 -9.43
C GLY A 71 12.62 -7.99 -8.71
N ASN A 72 13.38 -7.57 -7.71
CA ASN A 72 13.01 -6.51 -6.76
C ASN A 72 13.23 -5.09 -7.29
N GLN A 73 14.03 -4.92 -8.34
CA GLN A 73 14.28 -3.65 -9.01
C GLN A 73 13.04 -3.07 -9.70
N TYR A 74 11.96 -3.86 -9.78
CA TYR A 74 10.65 -3.45 -10.30
C TYR A 74 9.58 -3.32 -9.21
N ASP A 75 9.97 -3.37 -7.94
CA ASP A 75 9.07 -2.97 -6.85
C ASP A 75 9.00 -1.44 -6.76
N LEU A 76 8.10 -0.89 -5.95
CA LEU A 76 8.06 0.53 -5.66
C LEU A 76 9.37 1.00 -5.02
N ALA A 77 9.81 0.30 -3.97
CA ALA A 77 10.99 0.70 -3.19
C ALA A 77 12.25 -0.06 -3.56
N VAL A 78 13.39 0.61 -3.43
CA VAL A 78 14.71 0.00 -3.48
C VAL A 78 14.89 -0.93 -2.26
N ASP A 79 15.65 -2.01 -2.41
CA ASP A 79 16.00 -2.90 -1.29
C ASP A 79 16.77 -2.13 -0.21
N GLY A 80 16.46 -2.42 1.06
CA GLY A 80 17.05 -1.71 2.21
C GLY A 80 16.61 -0.25 2.41
N ALA A 81 15.76 0.32 1.56
CA ALA A 81 15.36 1.74 1.62
C ALA A 81 14.74 2.18 2.96
N PHE A 82 14.26 1.23 3.76
CA PHE A 82 13.60 1.46 5.04
C PHE A 82 14.31 0.78 6.22
N GLU A 83 15.64 0.57 6.13
CA GLU A 83 16.42 0.14 7.29
C GLU A 83 16.17 1.05 8.51
N GLY A 84 15.98 0.42 9.68
CA GLY A 84 15.62 1.10 10.92
C GLY A 84 14.12 1.38 11.09
N GLN A 85 13.30 1.19 10.05
CA GLN A 85 11.85 1.35 10.16
C GLN A 85 11.19 0.10 10.73
N THR A 86 10.20 0.30 11.61
CA THR A 86 9.46 -0.80 12.24
C THR A 86 7.99 -0.74 11.88
N ILE A 87 7.46 -1.88 11.43
CA ILE A 87 6.02 -2.09 11.20
C ILE A 87 5.45 -2.78 12.44
N ALA A 88 4.50 -2.12 13.11
CA ALA A 88 3.69 -2.76 14.14
C ALA A 88 2.59 -3.61 13.48
N VAL A 89 2.41 -4.86 13.92
CA VAL A 89 1.43 -5.78 13.35
C VAL A 89 0.55 -6.37 14.46
N LEU A 90 -0.74 -6.08 14.40
CA LEU A 90 -1.78 -6.80 15.13
C LEU A 90 -2.21 -7.99 14.28
N HIS A 91 -1.57 -9.15 14.51
CA HIS A 91 -1.83 -10.39 13.80
C HIS A 91 -2.90 -11.19 14.56
N LEU A 92 -4.16 -10.79 14.39
CA LEU A 92 -5.26 -11.28 15.23
C LEU A 92 -5.78 -12.64 14.78
N TYR A 93 -5.73 -12.95 13.49
CA TYR A 93 -6.05 -14.27 12.95
C TYR A 93 -4.80 -15.11 12.75
N THR A 94 -4.78 -16.32 13.31
CA THR A 94 -3.66 -17.28 13.19
C THR A 94 -4.15 -18.66 12.73
N GLY A 95 -5.33 -18.71 12.14
CA GLY A 95 -5.89 -19.93 11.59
C GLY A 95 -5.04 -20.50 10.44
N GLU A 96 -5.28 -21.76 10.12
CA GLU A 96 -4.78 -22.40 8.89
C GLU A 96 -3.25 -22.36 8.75
N GLY A 97 -2.54 -22.25 9.88
CA GLY A 97 -1.09 -22.18 9.93
C GLY A 97 -0.50 -20.81 9.57
N PHE A 98 -1.30 -19.74 9.55
CA PHE A 98 -0.80 -18.41 9.26
C PHE A 98 0.16 -17.92 10.35
N ASP A 99 1.46 -17.93 10.04
CA ASP A 99 2.55 -17.53 10.94
C ASP A 99 3.19 -16.17 10.56
N PHE A 100 2.74 -15.58 9.45
CA PHE A 100 3.22 -14.32 8.87
C PHE A 100 4.74 -14.33 8.54
N ALA A 101 5.34 -15.50 8.32
CA ALA A 101 6.75 -15.62 7.93
C ALA A 101 7.01 -15.05 6.52
N LEU A 102 6.12 -15.32 5.56
CA LEU A 102 6.28 -14.89 4.17
C LEU A 102 6.19 -13.36 4.00
N PRO A 103 5.17 -12.66 4.56
CA PRO A 103 5.16 -11.20 4.57
C PRO A 103 6.38 -10.62 5.28
N LYS A 104 6.79 -11.18 6.43
CA LYS A 104 7.97 -10.70 7.17
C LYS A 104 9.25 -10.81 6.33
N ALA A 105 9.43 -11.89 5.58
CA ALA A 105 10.59 -12.05 4.71
C ALA A 105 10.61 -11.00 3.59
N ALA A 106 9.48 -10.77 2.91
CA ALA A 106 9.39 -9.77 1.85
C ALA A 106 9.60 -8.34 2.37
N LEU A 107 9.05 -8.01 3.54
CA LEU A 107 9.25 -6.70 4.19
C LEU A 107 10.72 -6.47 4.55
N LYS A 108 11.42 -7.51 5.00
CA LYS A 108 12.86 -7.45 5.33
C LYS A 108 13.72 -7.08 4.12
N GLU A 109 13.37 -7.52 2.91
CA GLU A 109 14.10 -7.11 1.68
C GLU A 109 14.13 -5.58 1.51
N LYS A 110 13.09 -4.89 1.95
CA LYS A 110 12.98 -3.43 1.89
C LYS A 110 13.55 -2.72 3.11
N GLY A 111 14.13 -3.46 4.06
CA GLY A 111 14.76 -2.92 5.26
C GLY A 111 13.84 -2.81 6.49
N PHE A 112 12.54 -3.16 6.36
CA PHE A 112 11.62 -3.09 7.49
C PHE A 112 11.91 -4.18 8.53
N SER A 113 11.84 -3.79 9.80
CA SER A 113 11.63 -4.72 10.90
C SER A 113 10.13 -4.85 11.21
N VAL A 114 9.74 -5.95 11.87
CA VAL A 114 8.35 -6.24 12.22
C VAL A 114 8.25 -6.53 13.71
N TYR A 115 7.41 -5.77 14.40
CA TYR A 115 7.01 -6.03 15.78
C TYR A 115 5.55 -6.48 15.81
N ARG A 116 5.27 -7.64 16.41
CA ARG A 116 3.99 -8.34 16.22
C ARG A 116 3.40 -8.82 17.53
N TRP A 117 2.10 -8.57 17.71
CA TRP A 117 1.28 -9.27 18.69
C TRP A 117 0.42 -10.30 17.97
N VAL A 118 0.39 -11.51 18.51
CA VAL A 118 -0.18 -12.69 17.86
C VAL A 118 -1.42 -13.11 18.62
N ASN A 119 -2.50 -13.36 17.89
CA ASN A 119 -3.83 -13.79 18.37
C ASN A 119 -4.58 -12.79 19.25
N SER A 120 -3.90 -11.97 20.06
CA SER A 120 -4.53 -10.95 20.91
C SER A 120 -3.81 -9.61 20.80
N PRO A 121 -4.53 -8.48 20.84
CA PRO A 121 -3.88 -7.17 20.95
C PRO A 121 -3.24 -7.02 22.34
N PRO A 122 -2.18 -6.21 22.47
CA PRO A 122 -1.67 -5.80 23.78
C PRO A 122 -2.65 -4.82 24.43
N PRO A 123 -2.50 -4.47 25.73
CA PRO A 123 -3.26 -3.38 26.32
C PRO A 123 -3.12 -2.06 25.53
N PRO A 124 -4.15 -1.19 25.48
CA PRO A 124 -4.14 0.04 24.67
C PRO A 124 -2.93 0.94 24.93
N ARG A 125 -2.48 1.03 26.19
CA ARG A 125 -1.29 1.81 26.57
C ARG A 125 0.00 1.25 25.97
N GLU A 126 0.13 -0.06 25.92
CA GLU A 126 1.29 -0.71 25.30
C GLU A 126 1.25 -0.56 23.78
N LEU A 127 0.06 -0.70 23.16
CA LEU A 127 -0.13 -0.41 21.74
C LEU A 127 0.33 1.02 21.41
N ALA A 128 -0.11 2.01 22.19
CA ALA A 128 0.28 3.40 21.97
C ALA A 128 1.81 3.60 22.03
N ALA A 129 2.47 3.03 23.04
CA ALA A 129 3.91 3.14 23.21
C ALA A 129 4.70 2.47 22.07
N ALA A 130 4.20 1.36 21.54
CA ALA A 130 4.82 0.69 20.39
C ALA A 130 4.58 1.46 19.09
N LEU A 131 3.39 2.06 18.92
CA LEU A 131 3.08 2.89 17.74
C LEU A 131 3.94 4.15 17.66
N GLU A 132 4.32 4.76 18.78
CA GLU A 132 5.27 5.89 18.81
C GLU A 132 6.64 5.56 18.20
N LYS A 133 7.02 4.27 18.18
CA LYS A 133 8.29 3.77 17.62
C LYS A 133 8.12 3.09 16.25
N SER A 134 6.91 3.06 15.73
CA SER A 134 6.58 2.37 14.48
C SER A 134 6.28 3.39 13.39
N CYS A 135 6.66 3.08 12.15
CA CYS A 135 6.38 3.95 11.01
C CYS A 135 4.96 3.74 10.45
N GLN A 136 4.38 2.57 10.70
CA GLN A 136 3.03 2.20 10.28
C GLN A 136 2.45 1.08 11.16
N LEU A 137 1.13 0.90 11.08
CA LEU A 137 0.38 -0.17 11.77
C LEU A 137 -0.35 -1.06 10.77
N TRP A 138 -0.22 -2.38 10.92
CA TRP A 138 -0.98 -3.37 10.15
C TRP A 138 -1.91 -4.14 11.08
N ILE A 139 -3.14 -4.37 10.62
CA ILE A 139 -4.20 -5.04 11.37
C ILE A 139 -4.71 -6.17 10.50
N ILE A 140 -4.49 -7.41 10.92
CA ILE A 140 -5.07 -8.60 10.30
C ILE A 140 -6.22 -9.03 11.19
N SER A 141 -7.44 -8.79 10.70
CA SER A 141 -8.67 -9.05 11.44
C SER A 141 -8.89 -10.54 11.69
N ASP A 142 -9.66 -10.84 12.73
CA ASP A 142 -10.22 -12.17 12.99
C ASP A 142 -11.76 -12.15 12.82
N SER A 143 -12.37 -13.31 13.00
CA SER A 143 -13.79 -13.62 13.06
C SER A 143 -14.54 -12.95 14.21
N VAL A 144 -13.82 -12.61 15.27
CA VAL A 144 -14.37 -11.96 16.47
C VAL A 144 -13.58 -10.69 16.74
N ARG A 145 -14.29 -9.63 17.11
CA ARG A 145 -13.69 -8.35 17.46
C ARG A 145 -12.83 -8.49 18.73
N LYS A 146 -11.53 -8.25 18.62
CA LYS A 146 -10.58 -8.25 19.75
C LYS A 146 -10.20 -6.84 20.20
N LEU A 147 -10.37 -5.82 19.34
CA LEU A 147 -10.07 -4.42 19.66
C LEU A 147 -11.26 -3.74 20.32
N ASN A 148 -11.08 -3.33 21.58
CA ASN A 148 -12.06 -2.50 22.29
C ASN A 148 -12.00 -1.01 21.86
N ALA A 149 -12.88 -0.18 22.40
CA ALA A 149 -12.95 1.25 22.06
C ALA A 149 -11.67 2.03 22.35
N GLU A 150 -10.92 1.68 23.40
CA GLU A 150 -9.65 2.34 23.75
C GLU A 150 -8.55 2.04 22.72
N HIS A 151 -8.48 0.79 22.22
CA HIS A 151 -7.57 0.47 21.12
C HIS A 151 -7.90 1.29 19.87
N ILE A 152 -9.19 1.38 19.51
CA ILE A 152 -9.63 2.16 18.35
C ILE A 152 -9.26 3.63 18.50
N ALA A 153 -9.39 4.20 19.70
CA ALA A 153 -8.97 5.58 19.97
C ALA A 153 -7.46 5.79 19.78
N VAL A 154 -6.62 4.84 20.23
CA VAL A 154 -5.17 4.85 20.01
C VAL A 154 -4.83 4.79 18.52
N ILE A 155 -5.46 3.89 17.78
CA ILE A 155 -5.26 3.71 16.34
C ILE A 155 -5.70 4.98 15.58
N LYS A 156 -6.84 5.55 15.95
CA LYS A 156 -7.33 6.79 15.34
C LYS A 156 -6.37 7.95 15.57
N LYS A 157 -5.85 8.13 16.79
CA LYS A 157 -4.85 9.16 17.08
C LYS A 157 -3.59 8.98 16.23
N TYR A 158 -3.12 7.74 16.06
CA TYR A 158 -1.96 7.42 15.22
C TYR A 158 -2.20 7.74 13.74
N PHE A 159 -3.36 7.37 13.19
CA PHE A 159 -3.77 7.71 11.84
C PHE A 159 -3.96 9.22 11.63
N ASP A 160 -4.59 9.91 12.58
CA ASP A 160 -4.82 11.37 12.51
C ASP A 160 -3.50 12.15 12.54
N ALA A 161 -2.44 11.59 13.14
CA ALA A 161 -1.09 12.14 13.07
C ALA A 161 -0.41 11.95 11.69
N GLY A 162 -1.02 11.17 10.79
CA GLY A 162 -0.57 10.94 9.41
C GLY A 162 0.22 9.67 9.18
N HIS A 163 0.33 8.80 10.19
CA HIS A 163 0.97 7.49 10.01
C HIS A 163 0.09 6.55 9.19
N GLY A 164 0.73 5.68 8.42
CA GLY A 164 0.05 4.69 7.59
C GLY A 164 -0.63 3.59 8.40
N VAL A 165 -1.85 3.20 8.00
CA VAL A 165 -2.53 2.03 8.54
C VAL A 165 -2.95 1.07 7.42
N TYR A 166 -2.55 -0.19 7.53
CA TYR A 166 -3.02 -1.26 6.66
C TYR A 166 -4.05 -2.12 7.41
N ILE A 167 -5.30 -2.11 6.95
CA ILE A 167 -6.38 -2.90 7.51
C ILE A 167 -6.71 -4.04 6.55
N TRP A 168 -6.56 -5.26 7.06
CA TRP A 168 -6.84 -6.50 6.36
C TRP A 168 -8.04 -7.20 6.99
N GLY A 169 -9.05 -7.46 6.18
CA GLY A 169 -10.09 -8.44 6.47
C GLY A 169 -10.06 -9.58 5.46
N ASP A 170 -10.91 -10.57 5.68
CA ASP A 170 -11.27 -11.59 4.70
C ASP A 170 -12.80 -11.78 4.73
N ASN A 171 -13.32 -12.78 4.05
CA ASN A 171 -14.71 -13.18 4.05
C ASN A 171 -15.36 -13.25 5.43
N GLU A 172 -16.68 -13.14 5.48
CA GLU A 172 -17.45 -13.34 6.70
C GLU A 172 -17.09 -14.66 7.40
N PRO A 173 -16.79 -14.65 8.72
CA PRO A 173 -16.83 -13.52 9.66
C PRO A 173 -15.52 -12.73 9.85
N TYR A 174 -14.45 -13.01 9.10
CA TYR A 174 -13.06 -12.57 9.32
C TYR A 174 -12.73 -11.09 8.98
N TYR A 175 -13.67 -10.18 9.24
CA TYR A 175 -13.48 -8.73 9.10
C TYR A 175 -13.92 -7.95 10.34
N ALA A 176 -14.09 -8.61 11.49
CA ALA A 176 -14.67 -7.99 12.69
C ALA A 176 -13.88 -6.76 13.18
N ASP A 177 -12.56 -6.88 13.35
CA ASP A 177 -11.69 -5.77 13.73
C ASP A 177 -11.41 -4.84 12.55
N ALA A 178 -11.33 -5.38 11.32
CA ALA A 178 -11.18 -4.56 10.12
C ALA A 178 -12.31 -3.53 10.00
N ASN A 179 -13.57 -3.97 10.11
CA ASN A 179 -14.73 -3.08 10.05
C ASN A 179 -14.77 -2.12 11.24
N ALA A 180 -14.48 -2.58 12.46
CA ALA A 180 -14.45 -1.70 13.63
C ALA A 180 -13.46 -0.54 13.48
N VAL A 181 -12.28 -0.81 12.91
CA VAL A 181 -11.27 0.23 12.65
C VAL A 181 -11.66 1.06 11.42
N GLY A 182 -12.06 0.43 10.32
CA GLY A 182 -12.46 1.11 9.08
C GLY A 182 -13.59 2.12 9.29
N GLU A 183 -14.60 1.77 10.09
CA GLU A 183 -15.70 2.65 10.45
C GLU A 183 -15.22 3.84 11.28
N ALA A 184 -14.35 3.60 12.26
CA ALA A 184 -13.84 4.65 13.15
C ALA A 184 -12.89 5.64 12.45
N LEU A 185 -12.10 5.17 11.48
CA LEU A 185 -11.16 6.02 10.76
C LEU A 185 -11.82 6.79 9.61
N LEU A 186 -12.69 6.12 8.85
CA LEU A 186 -13.11 6.57 7.52
C LEU A 186 -14.61 6.36 7.22
N GLY A 187 -15.36 5.77 8.15
CA GLY A 187 -16.77 5.43 7.93
C GLY A 187 -16.98 4.33 6.88
N VAL A 188 -16.02 3.43 6.72
CA VAL A 188 -16.05 2.38 5.68
C VAL A 188 -16.09 0.97 6.28
N LYS A 189 -16.68 0.04 5.54
CA LYS A 189 -16.78 -1.38 5.93
C LYS A 189 -16.68 -2.29 4.70
N MET A 190 -16.38 -3.55 4.95
CA MET A 190 -16.46 -4.64 3.99
C MET A 190 -17.49 -5.68 4.43
N LEU A 191 -18.08 -6.40 3.47
CA LEU A 191 -19.08 -7.44 3.71
C LEU A 191 -18.92 -8.58 2.69
N GLY A 192 -19.54 -9.73 3.00
CA GLY A 192 -19.68 -10.86 2.09
C GLY A 192 -18.63 -11.94 2.28
N ASN A 193 -18.82 -13.02 1.53
CA ASN A 193 -18.00 -14.23 1.54
C ASN A 193 -17.84 -14.72 0.09
N VAL A 194 -17.10 -13.96 -0.70
CA VAL A 194 -16.92 -14.23 -2.12
C VAL A 194 -15.75 -15.21 -2.27
N MET A 195 -15.96 -16.28 -3.03
CA MET A 195 -14.85 -17.14 -3.46
C MET A 195 -14.03 -16.38 -4.49
N GLY A 196 -12.76 -16.18 -4.17
CA GLY A 196 -11.78 -15.63 -5.11
C GLY A 196 -11.02 -16.77 -5.78
N ASP A 197 -9.76 -16.92 -5.38
CA ASP A 197 -8.79 -17.87 -5.89
C ASP A 197 -8.45 -17.69 -7.39
N LYS A 198 -8.46 -16.43 -7.84
CA LYS A 198 -8.05 -16.06 -9.21
C LYS A 198 -6.92 -15.04 -9.22
N THR A 199 -6.30 -14.95 -10.37
CA THR A 199 -5.38 -13.86 -10.71
C THR A 199 -6.12 -12.88 -11.61
N VAL A 200 -6.08 -11.59 -11.28
CA VAL A 200 -6.63 -10.51 -12.09
C VAL A 200 -5.49 -9.69 -12.71
N GLY A 201 -5.70 -9.18 -13.92
CA GLY A 201 -4.72 -8.36 -14.64
C GLY A 201 -4.85 -6.86 -14.32
N LEU A 202 -4.36 -6.01 -15.22
CA LEU A 202 -4.61 -4.56 -15.16
C LEU A 202 -6.08 -4.25 -15.42
N GLN A 203 -6.64 -3.33 -14.63
CA GLN A 203 -7.98 -2.83 -14.86
C GLN A 203 -8.08 -2.13 -16.22
N LYS A 204 -8.99 -2.61 -17.07
CA LYS A 204 -9.23 -2.05 -18.41
C LYS A 204 -10.42 -1.10 -18.44
N GLU A 205 -11.40 -1.34 -17.57
CA GLU A 205 -12.65 -0.59 -17.48
C GLU A 205 -12.94 -0.21 -16.02
N PRO A 206 -13.55 0.95 -15.75
CA PRO A 206 -13.92 1.35 -14.40
C PRO A 206 -14.80 0.31 -13.71
N ALA A 207 -14.49 0.01 -12.45
CA ALA A 207 -15.23 -0.95 -11.63
C ALA A 207 -15.31 -2.39 -12.18
N LYS A 208 -14.37 -2.76 -13.06
CA LYS A 208 -14.17 -4.12 -13.54
C LYS A 208 -12.90 -4.73 -12.96
N ALA A 209 -12.87 -6.06 -12.94
CA ALA A 209 -11.76 -6.87 -12.45
C ALA A 209 -10.39 -6.33 -12.88
N GLY A 210 -9.47 -6.24 -11.92
CA GLY A 210 -8.10 -5.85 -12.15
C GLY A 210 -7.54 -4.88 -11.11
N VAL A 211 -6.22 -4.69 -11.19
CA VAL A 211 -5.48 -3.74 -10.37
C VAL A 211 -5.45 -2.36 -11.04
N LEU A 212 -5.55 -1.31 -10.23
CA LEU A 212 -5.43 0.08 -10.65
C LEU A 212 -4.13 0.28 -11.44
N ARG A 213 -4.23 1.06 -12.52
CA ARG A 213 -3.09 1.42 -13.34
C ARG A 213 -2.47 2.71 -12.84
N ARG A 214 -1.15 2.82 -13.04
CA ARG A 214 -0.37 4.05 -12.83
C ARG A 214 -0.42 4.62 -11.40
N HIS A 215 -0.35 3.75 -10.41
CA HIS A 215 -0.31 4.15 -9.00
C HIS A 215 0.92 3.56 -8.29
N LEU A 216 1.42 4.23 -7.24
CA LEU A 216 2.59 3.76 -6.50
C LEU A 216 2.39 2.35 -5.93
N LEU A 217 1.19 2.08 -5.39
CA LEU A 217 0.82 0.74 -4.89
C LEU A 217 0.83 -0.34 -5.99
N SER A 218 0.59 0.04 -7.24
CA SER A 218 0.55 -0.87 -8.39
C SER A 218 1.89 -0.96 -9.14
N THR A 219 2.97 -0.41 -8.59
CA THR A 219 4.30 -0.41 -9.24
C THR A 219 4.75 -1.85 -9.53
N GLY A 220 5.13 -2.13 -10.76
CA GLY A 220 5.56 -3.45 -11.23
C GLY A 220 4.46 -4.53 -11.21
N LEU A 221 3.21 -4.20 -10.93
CA LEU A 221 2.12 -5.17 -10.91
C LEU A 221 1.31 -5.11 -12.19
N GLU A 222 1.39 -6.19 -12.98
CA GLU A 222 0.50 -6.44 -14.12
C GLU A 222 -0.59 -7.46 -13.76
N PHE A 223 -0.26 -8.40 -12.87
CA PHE A 223 -1.13 -9.46 -12.39
C PHE A 223 -1.04 -9.57 -10.87
N ILE A 224 -2.19 -9.71 -10.22
CA ILE A 224 -2.28 -9.90 -8.77
C ILE A 224 -3.22 -11.04 -8.41
N TYR A 225 -2.80 -11.87 -7.46
CA TYR A 225 -3.65 -12.87 -6.82
C TYR A 225 -4.58 -12.21 -5.80
N GLU A 226 -5.88 -12.51 -5.85
CA GLU A 226 -6.88 -11.82 -5.04
C GLU A 226 -7.07 -12.40 -3.62
N GLY A 227 -6.47 -13.56 -3.33
CA GLY A 227 -6.77 -14.35 -2.12
C GLY A 227 -7.71 -15.50 -2.45
N VAL A 228 -7.85 -16.46 -1.53
CA VAL A 228 -8.74 -17.62 -1.72
C VAL A 228 -10.19 -17.21 -1.53
N THR A 229 -10.44 -16.46 -0.46
CA THR A 229 -11.71 -15.83 -0.16
C THR A 229 -11.49 -14.34 -0.07
N ILE A 230 -12.56 -13.57 -0.31
CA ILE A 230 -12.53 -12.12 -0.25
C ILE A 230 -13.83 -11.56 0.34
N ALA A 231 -13.71 -10.49 1.12
CA ALA A 231 -14.80 -9.58 1.42
C ALA A 231 -14.80 -8.40 0.45
N THR A 232 -16.00 -7.84 0.23
CA THR A 232 -16.21 -6.69 -0.65
C THR A 232 -16.26 -5.42 0.15
N VAL A 233 -15.34 -4.49 -0.12
CA VAL A 233 -15.40 -3.11 0.37
C VAL A 233 -16.66 -2.46 -0.17
N GLN A 234 -17.52 -1.99 0.74
CA GLN A 234 -18.81 -1.43 0.35
C GLN A 234 -18.64 -0.07 -0.33
N LYS A 235 -19.57 0.26 -1.22
CA LYS A 235 -19.58 1.55 -1.93
C LYS A 235 -19.49 2.70 -0.92
N ASN A 236 -18.55 3.61 -1.15
CA ASN A 236 -18.32 4.80 -0.34
C ASN A 236 -17.62 5.87 -1.20
N GLU A 237 -17.55 7.11 -0.70
CA GLU A 237 -16.90 8.25 -1.38
C GLU A 237 -15.49 8.54 -0.81
N THR A 238 -15.08 7.77 0.19
CA THR A 238 -13.86 8.00 0.97
C THR A 238 -12.65 7.31 0.36
N LEU A 239 -12.79 6.05 -0.06
CA LEU A 239 -11.72 5.22 -0.61
C LEU A 239 -11.68 5.35 -2.13
N SER A 240 -10.47 5.51 -2.65
CA SER A 240 -10.16 5.29 -4.06
C SER A 240 -10.00 3.79 -4.33
N PRO A 241 -10.59 3.24 -5.40
CA PRO A 241 -10.45 1.82 -5.72
C PRO A 241 -9.01 1.42 -6.06
N LEU A 242 -8.57 0.24 -5.62
CA LEU A 242 -7.23 -0.30 -5.90
C LEU A 242 -7.27 -1.63 -6.64
N ILE A 243 -8.06 -2.58 -6.15
CA ILE A 243 -8.16 -3.93 -6.71
C ILE A 243 -9.64 -4.28 -6.79
N TYR A 244 -10.10 -4.57 -8.00
CA TYR A 244 -11.35 -5.27 -8.22
C TYR A 244 -11.07 -6.75 -8.45
N GLY A 245 -11.78 -7.60 -7.74
CA GLY A 245 -11.67 -9.05 -7.85
C GLY A 245 -12.28 -9.57 -9.14
N SER A 246 -12.10 -10.86 -9.39
CA SER A 246 -12.62 -11.59 -10.54
C SER A 246 -14.15 -11.59 -10.62
N ALA A 247 -14.83 -11.35 -9.50
CA ALA A 247 -16.28 -11.16 -9.42
C ALA A 247 -16.72 -9.68 -9.60
N ASP A 248 -15.86 -8.82 -10.14
CA ASP A 248 -16.07 -7.37 -10.33
C ASP A 248 -16.38 -6.59 -9.03
N ASN A 249 -16.10 -7.19 -7.87
CA ASN A 249 -16.29 -6.57 -6.56
C ASN A 249 -15.03 -5.81 -6.11
N LEU A 250 -15.21 -4.72 -5.37
CA LEU A 250 -14.08 -3.97 -4.82
C LEU A 250 -13.44 -4.75 -3.66
N VAL A 251 -12.23 -5.27 -3.86
CA VAL A 251 -11.50 -6.06 -2.85
C VAL A 251 -10.63 -5.17 -1.99
N ALA A 252 -9.92 -4.24 -2.62
CA ALA A 252 -9.04 -3.31 -1.92
C ALA A 252 -9.28 -1.88 -2.37
N GLY A 253 -9.30 -0.96 -1.41
CA GLY A 253 -9.31 0.48 -1.63
C GLY A 253 -8.28 1.19 -0.75
N PHE A 254 -7.93 2.41 -1.11
CA PHE A 254 -6.97 3.22 -0.36
C PHE A 254 -7.52 4.63 -0.11
N TYR A 255 -7.02 5.24 0.95
CA TYR A 255 -7.22 6.65 1.27
C TYR A 255 -5.86 7.34 1.24
N ASP A 256 -5.74 8.45 0.52
CA ASP A 256 -4.54 9.30 0.48
C ASP A 256 -4.98 10.78 0.38
N ARG A 257 -5.31 11.37 1.53
CA ARG A 257 -5.76 12.77 1.63
C ARG A 257 -5.27 13.34 2.95
N ASP A 258 -5.04 14.66 2.98
CA ASP A 258 -4.60 15.41 4.16
C ASP A 258 -3.31 14.87 4.81
N GLY A 259 -2.44 14.25 4.00
CA GLY A 259 -1.21 13.62 4.45
C GLY A 259 -1.44 12.41 5.36
N LYS A 260 -2.56 11.70 5.20
CA LYS A 260 -2.84 10.43 5.90
C LYS A 260 -3.09 9.34 4.85
N ARG A 261 -2.55 8.15 5.11
CA ARG A 261 -2.64 6.99 4.21
C ARG A 261 -3.25 5.78 4.90
N VAL A 262 -4.25 5.16 4.28
CA VAL A 262 -4.83 3.87 4.70
C VAL A 262 -4.99 2.96 3.49
N ILE A 263 -4.78 1.66 3.69
CA ILE A 263 -5.24 0.62 2.76
C ILE A 263 -6.27 -0.23 3.50
N PHE A 264 -7.39 -0.49 2.85
CA PHE A 264 -8.49 -1.32 3.35
C PHE A 264 -8.69 -2.46 2.35
N ASP A 265 -8.25 -3.66 2.71
CA ASP A 265 -8.15 -4.83 1.82
C ASP A 265 -8.89 -6.03 2.42
N GLY A 266 -9.81 -6.61 1.64
CA GLY A 266 -10.66 -7.71 2.05
C GLY A 266 -10.17 -9.10 1.66
N GLY A 267 -8.90 -9.29 1.26
CA GLY A 267 -8.38 -10.59 0.84
C GLY A 267 -7.11 -11.03 1.57
N PHE A 268 -7.11 -11.09 2.91
CA PHE A 268 -5.89 -11.39 3.67
C PHE A 268 -5.33 -12.79 3.45
N THR A 269 -6.13 -13.75 2.96
CA THR A 269 -5.66 -15.13 2.67
C THR A 269 -4.46 -15.14 1.73
N ARG A 270 -4.29 -14.12 0.86
CA ARG A 270 -3.10 -13.97 0.02
C ARG A 270 -1.80 -13.84 0.83
N LEU A 271 -1.86 -13.42 2.09
CA LEU A 271 -0.68 -13.25 2.94
C LEU A 271 -0.02 -14.58 3.36
N PHE A 272 -0.70 -15.72 3.19
CA PHE A 272 -0.17 -17.02 3.61
C PHE A 272 -0.59 -18.20 2.74
N ILE A 273 -1.69 -18.09 2.00
CA ILE A 273 -2.10 -19.10 1.03
C ILE A 273 -1.64 -18.66 -0.36
N LYS A 274 -0.95 -19.58 -1.06
CA LYS A 274 -0.50 -19.37 -2.44
C LYS A 274 0.32 -18.07 -2.62
N TRP A 275 1.13 -17.71 -1.62
CA TRP A 275 1.94 -16.48 -1.57
C TRP A 275 2.74 -16.20 -2.85
N ASP A 276 3.33 -17.23 -3.46
CA ASP A 276 4.13 -17.09 -4.67
C ASP A 276 3.29 -16.83 -5.93
N THR A 277 1.95 -16.81 -5.80
CA THR A 277 1.03 -16.50 -6.90
C THR A 277 1.01 -15.01 -7.17
N ALA A 278 1.21 -14.69 -8.45
CA ALA A 278 1.05 -13.40 -9.11
C ALA A 278 1.16 -12.18 -8.17
N GLY A 279 2.36 -11.62 -8.03
CA GLY A 279 2.55 -10.25 -7.55
C GLY A 279 2.28 -9.99 -6.07
N THR A 280 1.86 -10.98 -5.27
CA THR A 280 1.52 -10.80 -3.85
C THR A 280 2.67 -10.19 -3.04
N ALA A 281 3.88 -10.76 -3.12
CA ALA A 281 5.04 -10.23 -2.41
C ALA A 281 5.36 -8.79 -2.82
N ARG A 282 5.27 -8.46 -4.12
CA ARG A 282 5.49 -7.10 -4.62
C ARG A 282 4.42 -6.13 -4.11
N TYR A 283 3.15 -6.53 -4.12
CA TYR A 283 2.06 -5.73 -3.57
C TYR A 283 2.26 -5.39 -2.10
N VAL A 284 2.63 -6.39 -1.28
CA VAL A 284 2.95 -6.22 0.14
C VAL A 284 4.11 -5.25 0.34
N LYS A 285 5.19 -5.37 -0.45
CA LYS A 285 6.36 -4.48 -0.40
C LYS A 285 6.01 -3.05 -0.82
N ASN A 286 5.20 -2.88 -1.87
CA ASN A 286 4.73 -1.58 -2.34
C ASN A 286 3.84 -0.90 -1.31
N ALA A 287 2.89 -1.64 -0.73
CA ALA A 287 2.01 -1.15 0.31
C ALA A 287 2.81 -0.65 1.52
N ALA A 288 3.78 -1.44 2.00
CA ALA A 288 4.64 -1.05 3.10
C ALA A 288 5.42 0.24 2.80
N ALA A 289 6.02 0.34 1.62
CA ALA A 289 6.79 1.51 1.20
C ALA A 289 5.94 2.78 1.05
N TRP A 290 4.72 2.64 0.56
CA TRP A 290 3.79 3.74 0.36
C TRP A 290 3.21 4.26 1.69
N LEU A 291 2.92 3.35 2.62
CA LEU A 291 2.35 3.68 3.94
C LEU A 291 3.32 4.38 4.90
N VAL A 292 4.63 4.33 4.66
CA VAL A 292 5.61 5.11 5.46
C VAL A 292 5.36 6.62 5.35
N ASN A 293 4.75 7.08 4.25
CA ASN A 293 4.42 8.50 4.05
C ASN A 293 5.69 9.38 4.16
N VAL A 294 6.72 8.97 3.42
CA VAL A 294 8.06 9.55 3.44
C VAL A 294 8.06 11.03 3.06
N GLU A 295 7.08 11.46 2.28
CA GLU A 295 6.91 12.85 1.87
C GLU A 295 6.47 13.75 3.04
N LYS A 296 5.79 13.17 4.03
CA LYS A 296 5.37 13.87 5.25
C LYS A 296 6.43 13.84 6.34
N PHE A 297 7.01 12.67 6.60
CA PHE A 297 7.92 12.47 7.72
C PHE A 297 9.40 12.69 7.34
N GLY A 298 9.77 12.48 6.08
CA GLY A 298 11.16 12.47 5.64
C GLY A 298 11.90 11.19 6.03
N THR A 299 13.14 11.04 5.56
CA THR A 299 14.01 9.89 5.86
C THR A 299 14.67 9.95 7.25
N ALA A 300 14.90 11.16 7.75
CA ALA A 300 15.70 11.41 8.96
C ALA A 300 14.89 11.40 10.27
N SER A 301 13.56 11.55 10.22
CA SER A 301 12.73 11.70 11.43
C SER A 301 12.43 10.39 12.17
N LEU A 302 12.94 9.26 11.68
CA LEU A 302 12.59 7.92 12.15
C LEU A 302 13.81 7.09 12.57
N THR A 303 15.03 7.63 12.39
CA THR A 303 16.31 7.03 12.80
C THR A 303 16.88 7.61 14.10
N GLN A 304 16.24 8.63 14.68
CA GLN A 304 16.61 9.17 15.98
C GLN A 304 15.41 9.22 16.92
N LYS A 305 15.27 8.19 17.75
CA LYS A 305 14.89 8.27 19.17
C LYS A 305 15.01 6.92 19.85
#